data_AF-A0A8T0E0N6-F1
#
_entry.id   AF-A0A8T0E0N6-F1
#
_cell.length_a   1.000
_cell.length_b   1.000
_cell.length_c   1.000
_cell.angle_alpha   90.00
_cell.angle_beta   90.00
_cell.angle_gamma   90.00
#
_symmetry.space_group_name_H-M   'P 1'
#
loop_
_entity.id
_entity.type
_entity.pdbx_description
1 polymer ?
#
loop_
_entity_poly.entity_id
_entity_poly.type
_entity_poly.pdbx_seq_one_letter_code
_entity_poly.pdbx_strand_id
1 'polypeptide(L)'
;MTKSLLPPDKSKSSLREDINTVSSQVIAVINFVLTVGGTFCFVYKAVEYALPHQNIPAQVLVAILASIVVAVADIYFLLQTI
;
A
#
# COMPACT_ATOMS: atom_id res chain seq x y z
N MET A 1 -33.20 15.60 -39.49
CA MET A 1 -31.85 15.19 -39.06
C MET A 1 -31.39 16.12 -37.92
N THR A 2 -32.09 16.08 -36.79
CA THR A 2 -31.78 16.90 -35.61
C THR A 2 -30.78 16.13 -34.75
N LYS A 3 -29.49 16.31 -35.04
CA LYS A 3 -28.42 15.87 -34.12
C LYS A 3 -28.65 16.60 -32.80
N SER A 4 -29.00 15.82 -31.78
CA SER A 4 -29.13 16.24 -30.39
C SER A 4 -27.88 17.02 -29.97
N LEU A 5 -28.04 18.32 -29.73
CA LEU A 5 -27.05 19.21 -29.14
C LEU A 5 -27.06 19.04 -27.61
N LEU A 6 -26.85 17.82 -27.12
CA LEU A 6 -26.64 17.62 -25.69
C LEU A 6 -25.23 18.10 -25.34
N PRO A 7 -25.06 19.03 -24.38
CA PRO A 7 -23.73 19.44 -23.94
C PRO A 7 -22.96 18.21 -23.44
N PRO A 8 -21.63 18.15 -23.68
CA PRO A 8 -20.81 17.07 -23.15
C PRO A 8 -21.00 17.02 -21.64
N ASP A 9 -21.45 15.87 -21.15
CA ASP A 9 -21.81 15.62 -19.75
C ASP A 9 -20.55 15.64 -18.87
N LYS A 10 -20.05 16.85 -18.57
CA LYS A 10 -18.88 17.10 -17.70
C LYS A 10 -19.00 16.44 -16.33
N SER A 11 -20.23 16.19 -15.87
CA SER A 11 -20.52 15.52 -14.60
C SER A 11 -20.10 14.04 -14.64
N LYS A 12 -20.36 13.33 -15.75
CA LYS A 12 -19.94 11.94 -15.88
C LYS A 12 -18.42 11.77 -16.01
N SER A 13 -17.71 12.75 -16.59
CA SER A 13 -16.25 12.70 -16.65
C SER A 13 -15.62 12.93 -15.28
N SER A 14 -16.08 13.93 -14.51
CA SER A 14 -15.55 14.20 -13.17
C SER A 14 -15.83 13.04 -12.20
N LEU A 15 -17.04 12.47 -12.24
CA LEU A 15 -17.37 11.32 -11.39
C LEU A 15 -16.53 10.07 -11.72
N ARG A 16 -16.25 9.83 -13.00
CA ARG A 16 -15.37 8.72 -13.42
C ARG A 16 -13.93 8.94 -12.97
N GLU A 17 -13.45 10.17 -13.05
CA GLU A 17 -12.11 10.56 -12.64
C GLU A 17 -11.95 10.45 -11.11
N ASP A 18 -12.94 10.91 -10.35
CA ASP A 18 -13.00 10.75 -8.89
C ASP A 18 -13.00 9.26 -8.48
N ILE A 19 -13.80 8.42 -9.15
CA ILE A 19 -13.84 6.96 -8.89
C ILE A 19 -12.48 6.30 -9.21
N ASN A 20 -11.82 6.70 -10.30
CA ASN A 20 -10.50 6.17 -10.66
C ASN A 20 -9.43 6.60 -9.65
N THR A 21 -9.52 7.81 -9.12
CA THR A 21 -8.57 8.33 -8.12
C THR A 21 -8.73 7.61 -6.78
N VAL A 22 -9.98 7.41 -6.35
CA VAL A 22 -10.30 6.67 -5.11
C VAL A 22 -9.85 5.21 -5.20
N SER A 23 -10.11 4.54 -6.34
CA SER A 23 -9.68 3.16 -6.53
C SER A 23 -8.15 3.01 -6.54
N SER A 24 -7.42 3.97 -7.11
CA SER A 24 -5.96 3.99 -7.08
C SER A 24 -5.40 4.16 -5.66
N GLN A 25 -5.95 5.08 -4.86
CA GLN A 25 -5.55 5.26 -3.46
C GLN A 25 -5.81 4.01 -2.62
N VAL A 26 -6.97 3.37 -2.78
CA VAL A 26 -7.30 2.14 -2.06
C VAL A 26 -6.31 1.02 -2.39
N ILE A 27 -5.93 0.87 -3.66
CA ILE A 27 -4.92 -0.11 -4.09
C ILE A 27 -3.56 0.21 -3.46
N ALA A 28 -3.18 1.48 -3.40
CA ALA A 28 -1.91 1.89 -2.81
C ALA A 28 -1.85 1.60 -1.30
N VAL A 29 -2.95 1.83 -0.57
CA VAL A 29 -3.06 1.48 0.86
C VAL A 29 -2.99 -0.04 1.06
N ILE A 30 -3.67 -0.82 0.22
CA ILE A 30 -3.61 -2.28 0.30
C ILE A 30 -2.18 -2.76 0.07
N ASN A 31 -1.48 -2.22 -0.94
CA ASN A 31 -0.08 -2.55 -1.21
C ASN A 31 0.79 -2.24 0.01
N PHE A 32 0.69 -1.04 0.57
CA PHE A 32 1.41 -0.64 1.79
C PHE A 32 1.19 -1.62 2.95
N VAL A 33 -0.06 -2.02 3.21
CA VAL A 33 -0.36 -2.96 4.29
C VAL A 33 0.24 -4.34 4.00
N LEU A 34 0.15 -4.81 2.75
CA LEU A 34 0.69 -6.10 2.34
C LEU A 34 2.21 -6.16 2.40
N THR A 35 2.91 -5.10 1.97
CA THR A 35 4.38 -5.03 2.02
C THR A 35 4.89 -4.90 3.45
N VAL A 36 4.33 -4.00 4.26
CA VAL A 36 4.76 -3.81 5.65
C VAL A 36 4.43 -5.03 6.51
N GLY A 37 3.21 -5.56 6.40
CA GLY A 37 2.77 -6.76 7.11
C GLY A 37 3.48 -8.02 6.63
N GLY A 38 3.70 -8.15 5.32
CA GLY A 38 4.47 -9.25 4.73
C GLY A 38 5.92 -9.25 5.21
N THR A 39 6.56 -8.07 5.23
CA THR A 39 7.92 -7.90 5.77
C THR A 39 7.99 -8.29 7.23
N PHE A 40 7.01 -7.88 8.04
CA PHE A 40 6.97 -8.22 9.46
C PHE A 40 6.94 -9.73 9.66
N CYS A 41 5.96 -10.41 9.05
CA CYS A 41 5.79 -11.86 9.17
C CYS A 41 7.01 -12.63 8.64
N PHE A 42 7.55 -12.18 7.51
CA PHE A 42 8.72 -12.79 6.89
C PHE A 42 9.94 -12.67 7.79
N VAL A 43 10.25 -11.47 8.28
CA VAL A 43 11.43 -11.23 9.13
C VAL A 43 11.28 -11.90 10.48
N TYR A 44 10.09 -11.89 11.08
CA TYR A 44 9.82 -12.62 12.31
C TYR A 44 10.16 -14.12 12.16
N LYS A 45 9.65 -14.76 11.11
CA LYS A 45 9.94 -16.18 10.83
C LYS A 45 11.40 -16.42 10.45
N ALA A 46 12.01 -15.52 9.68
CA ALA A 46 13.42 -15.60 9.32
C ALA A 46 14.32 -15.58 10.56
N VAL A 47 14.03 -14.68 11.53
CA VAL A 47 14.77 -14.59 12.79
C VAL A 47 14.46 -15.80 13.69
N GLU A 48 13.24 -16.33 13.68
CA GLU A 48 12.89 -17.59 14.36
C GLU A 48 13.72 -18.76 13.86
N TYR A 49 13.95 -18.87 12.55
CA TYR A 49 14.79 -19.92 11.97
C TYR A 49 16.29 -19.66 12.13
N ALA A 50 16.72 -18.40 12.23
CA ALA A 50 18.12 -18.04 12.35
C ALA A 50 18.69 -18.22 13.77
N LEU A 51 17.84 -18.16 14.80
CA LEU A 51 18.29 -18.36 16.18
C LEU A 51 18.24 -19.83 16.62
N PRO A 52 19.30 -20.34 17.28
CA PRO A 52 19.30 -21.69 17.86
C PRO A 52 18.36 -21.84 19.07
N HIS A 53 18.01 -20.72 19.73
CA HIS A 53 17.04 -20.69 20.82
C HIS A 53 16.02 -19.59 20.57
N GLN A 54 14.75 -19.92 20.78
CA GLN A 54 13.66 -19.00 20.51
C GLN A 54 13.71 -17.79 21.45
N ASN A 55 13.84 -16.60 20.86
CA ASN A 55 13.83 -15.33 21.58
C ASN A 55 12.78 -14.43 20.94
N ILE A 56 11.54 -14.54 21.44
CA ILE A 56 10.39 -13.77 20.93
C ILE A 56 10.66 -12.26 20.96
N PRO A 57 11.21 -11.67 22.04
CA PRO A 57 11.54 -10.25 22.06
C PRO A 57 12.46 -9.83 20.91
N ALA A 58 13.54 -10.58 20.66
CA ALA A 58 14.48 -10.27 19.59
C ALA A 58 13.85 -10.44 18.20
N GLN A 59 13.03 -11.46 17.99
CA GLN A 59 12.29 -11.69 16.74
C GLN A 59 11.37 -10.52 16.41
N VAL A 60 10.57 -10.09 17.39
CA VAL A 60 9.65 -8.95 17.22
C VAL A 60 10.42 -7.66 17.00
N LEU A 61 11.49 -7.40 17.75
CA LEU A 61 12.29 -6.18 17.60
C LEU A 61 12.88 -6.05 16.19
N VAL A 62 13.50 -7.11 15.68
CA VAL A 62 14.12 -7.11 14.34
C VAL A 62 13.05 -7.01 13.26
N ALA A 63 11.91 -7.70 13.42
CA ALA A 63 10.79 -7.59 12.50
C ALA A 63 10.21 -6.17 12.45
N ILE A 64 10.03 -5.51 13.59
CA ILE A 64 9.57 -4.12 13.66
C ILE A 64 10.57 -3.20 12.96
N LEU A 65 11.87 -3.32 13.25
CA LEU A 65 12.89 -2.48 12.64
C LEU A 65 12.92 -2.62 11.10
N ALA A 66 12.84 -3.85 10.60
CA ALA A 66 12.78 -4.09 9.15
C ALA A 66 11.49 -3.54 8.53
N SER A 67 10.33 -3.74 9.19
CA SER A 67 9.04 -3.21 8.72
C SER A 67 9.00 -1.69 8.70
N ILE A 68 9.68 -1.00 9.63
CA ILE A 68 9.77 0.47 9.62
C ILE A 68 10.52 0.95 8.37
N VAL A 69 11.64 0.31 8.02
CA VAL A 69 12.40 0.67 6.81
C VAL A 69 11.53 0.53 5.55
N VAL A 70 10.79 -0.57 5.45
CA VAL A 70 9.87 -0.81 4.33
C VAL A 70 8.71 0.19 4.34
N ALA A 71 8.13 0.47 5.50
CA ALA A 71 7.05 1.45 5.61
C ALA A 71 7.49 2.85 5.16
N VAL A 72 8.71 3.27 5.51
CA VAL A 72 9.27 4.56 5.05
C VAL A 72 9.48 4.55 3.53
N ALA A 73 9.99 3.44 2.98
CA ALA A 73 10.15 3.30 1.53
C ALA A 73 8.80 3.35 0.79
N ASP A 74 7.78 2.66 1.29
CA ASP A 74 6.45 2.66 0.67
C ASP A 74 5.75 4.01 0.79
N ILE A 75 5.89 4.72 1.92
CA ILE A 75 5.38 6.09 2.07
C ILE A 75 6.04 7.02 1.05
N TYR A 76 7.35 6.89 0.83
CA TYR A 76 8.06 7.66 -0.19
C TYR A 76 7.48 7.38 -1.60
N PHE A 77 7.26 6.12 -1.96
CA PHE A 77 6.65 5.76 -3.24
C PHE A 77 5.20 6.23 -3.38
N LEU A 78 4.41 6.15 -2.31
CA LEU A 78 3.04 6.67 -2.26
C LEU A 78 2.99 8.17 -2.53
N LEU A 79 3.85 8.94 -1.84
CA LEU A 79 3.93 10.39 -2.00
C LEU A 79 4.46 10.81 -3.38
N GLN A 80 5.33 10.01 -4.00
CA GLN A 80 5.82 10.31 -5.35
C GLN A 80 4.81 9.93 -6.46
N THR A 81 3.86 9.04 -6.15
CA THR A 81 2.86 8.56 -7.12
C THR A 81 1.57 9.39 -7.12
N ILE A 82 1.26 10.06 -6.00
CA ILE A 82 0.16 11.04 -5.86
C ILE A 82 0.57 12.37 -6.48
#